data_AF-A0A920V8D3-F1
#
_entry.id   AF-A0A920V8D3-F1
#
_cell.length_a   1.000
_cell.length_b   1.000
_cell.length_c   1.000
_cell.angle_alpha   90.00
_cell.angle_beta   90.00
_cell.angle_gamma   90.00
#
_symmetry.space_group_name_H-M   'P 1'
#
loop_
_entity.id
_entity.type
_entity.pdbx_description
1 polymer ?
#
loop_
_entity_poly.entity_id
_entity_poly.type
_entity_poly.pdbx_seq_one_letter_code
_entity_poly.pdbx_strand_id
1 'polypeptide(L)'
;MGKMFIDDTRMHRNDAPRFTDKMPNNFRHIGLIHLIMPNAKIIDARRYPLDCCFSMFKQLFAQGQEFTYGLAEAGSYYKSYVNLMDHWDKVLPNKILRVNNEDIIDDLEGQVTKMLEFLELPFEDSCITFYETDRSVRTASSEQVRKPINKSGMDRWKPYAKHLKPLLDGLGSDLIKPNDREFIESI
;
A
#
# COMPACT_ATOMS: atom_id res chain seq x y z
N MET A 1 -10.75 23.06 -8.48
CA MET A 1 -10.56 21.60 -8.61
C MET A 1 -10.76 20.87 -7.29
N GLY A 2 -9.97 21.10 -6.23
CA GLY A 2 -10.09 20.35 -4.97
C GLY A 2 -11.46 20.47 -4.29
N LYS A 3 -12.01 21.70 -4.18
CA LYS A 3 -13.37 21.90 -3.66
C LYS A 3 -14.42 21.13 -4.47
N MET A 4 -14.35 21.17 -5.81
CA MET A 4 -15.26 20.42 -6.67
C MET A 4 -15.15 18.92 -6.42
N PHE A 5 -13.94 18.37 -6.33
CA PHE A 5 -13.73 16.96 -6.00
C PHE A 5 -14.37 16.57 -4.65
N ILE A 6 -14.24 17.42 -3.63
CA ILE A 6 -14.91 17.22 -2.34
C ILE A 6 -16.44 17.33 -2.48
N ASP A 7 -16.96 18.28 -3.25
CA ASP A 7 -18.40 18.43 -3.44
C ASP A 7 -19.00 17.25 -4.22
N ASP A 8 -18.34 16.80 -5.28
CA ASP A 8 -18.78 15.68 -6.14
C ASP A 8 -18.75 14.33 -5.41
N THR A 9 -17.81 14.16 -4.48
CA THR A 9 -17.68 12.92 -3.67
C THR A 9 -18.57 12.92 -2.41
N ARG A 10 -19.42 13.95 -2.20
CA ARG A 10 -20.26 14.06 -0.99
C ARG A 10 -21.15 12.84 -0.78
N MET A 11 -21.65 12.24 -1.86
CA MET A 11 -22.48 11.01 -1.79
C MET A 11 -21.77 9.81 -1.16
N HIS A 12 -20.44 9.79 -1.13
CA HIS A 12 -19.65 8.68 -0.60
C HIS A 12 -19.30 8.84 0.89
N ARG A 13 -19.40 10.05 1.45
CA ARG A 13 -19.04 10.32 2.86
C ARG A 13 -20.20 10.69 3.77
N ASN A 14 -21.43 10.80 3.24
CA ASN A 14 -22.58 11.32 3.98
C ASN A 14 -22.21 12.63 4.71
N ASP A 15 -22.43 12.69 6.02
CA ASP A 15 -22.11 13.83 6.88
C ASP A 15 -20.78 13.67 7.64
N ALA A 16 -19.92 12.72 7.25
CA ALA A 16 -18.64 12.53 7.91
C ALA A 16 -17.76 13.78 7.79
N PRO A 17 -17.12 14.23 8.89
CA PRO A 17 -16.34 15.48 8.92
C PRO A 17 -15.00 15.37 8.17
N ARG A 18 -14.56 14.14 7.87
CA ARG A 18 -13.33 13.83 7.14
C ARG A 18 -13.67 12.96 5.94
N PHE A 19 -12.89 13.13 4.88
CA PHE A 19 -12.99 12.33 3.66
C PHE A 19 -11.73 11.49 3.51
N THR A 20 -11.90 10.22 3.16
CA THR A 20 -10.81 9.30 2.83
C THR A 20 -11.02 8.76 1.41
N ASP A 21 -9.95 8.79 0.62
CA ASP A 21 -9.92 8.14 -0.68
C ASP A 21 -8.82 7.07 -0.68
N LYS A 22 -9.21 5.84 -0.99
CA LYS A 22 -8.30 4.70 -1.04
C LYS A 22 -8.25 4.18 -2.47
N MET A 23 -7.29 4.70 -3.23
CA MET A 23 -6.99 4.23 -4.58
C MET A 23 -5.47 4.07 -4.72
N PRO A 24 -4.94 2.83 -4.81
CA PRO A 24 -3.50 2.59 -4.85
C PRO A 24 -2.76 3.38 -5.93
N ASN A 25 -3.40 3.64 -7.07
CA ASN A 25 -2.78 4.36 -8.19
C ASN A 25 -2.63 5.87 -7.98
N ASN A 26 -3.17 6.44 -6.89
CA ASN A 26 -3.06 7.88 -6.60
C ASN A 26 -1.64 8.39 -6.37
N PHE A 27 -0.68 7.50 -6.08
CA PHE A 27 0.73 7.90 -5.90
C PHE A 27 1.29 8.70 -7.09
N ARG A 28 0.79 8.42 -8.31
CA ARG A 28 1.16 9.13 -9.55
C ARG A 28 0.64 10.58 -9.58
N HIS A 29 -0.38 10.88 -8.76
CA HIS A 29 -1.09 12.14 -8.75
C HIS A 29 -0.80 12.99 -7.51
N ILE A 30 0.12 12.58 -6.63
CA ILE A 30 0.43 13.28 -5.37
C ILE A 30 0.73 14.75 -5.57
N GLY A 31 1.53 15.11 -6.58
CA GLY A 31 1.81 16.52 -6.90
C GLY A 31 0.53 17.32 -7.19
N LEU A 32 -0.39 16.77 -8.00
CA LEU A 32 -1.67 17.42 -8.29
C LEU A 32 -2.56 17.49 -7.04
N ILE A 33 -2.67 16.39 -6.29
CA ILE A 33 -3.42 16.31 -5.03
C ILE A 33 -2.96 17.41 -4.09
N HIS A 34 -1.64 17.59 -3.91
CA HIS A 34 -1.08 18.62 -3.06
C HIS A 34 -1.44 20.03 -3.53
N LEU A 35 -1.43 20.31 -4.83
CA LEU A 35 -1.79 21.62 -5.38
C LEU A 35 -3.27 21.97 -5.17
N ILE A 36 -4.16 20.99 -5.34
CA ILE A 36 -5.61 21.25 -5.29
C ILE A 36 -6.22 21.04 -3.90
N MET A 37 -5.55 20.26 -3.05
CA MET A 37 -5.93 19.91 -1.67
C MET A 37 -4.69 19.96 -0.77
N PRO A 38 -4.17 21.17 -0.44
CA PRO A 38 -2.88 21.32 0.27
C PRO A 38 -2.85 20.75 1.69
N ASN A 39 -4.03 20.51 2.28
CA ASN A 39 -4.22 19.90 3.59
C ASN A 39 -4.40 18.38 3.53
N ALA A 40 -4.39 17.76 2.34
CA ALA A 40 -4.44 16.31 2.22
C ALA A 40 -3.20 15.69 2.87
N LYS A 41 -3.45 14.66 3.68
CA LYS A 41 -2.43 13.80 4.30
C LYS A 41 -2.41 12.50 3.50
N ILE A 42 -1.24 12.01 3.17
CA ILE A 42 -1.08 10.79 2.35
C ILE A 42 -0.49 9.69 3.22
N ILE A 43 -1.15 8.54 3.25
CA ILE A 43 -0.60 7.31 3.81
C ILE A 43 -0.06 6.47 2.65
N ASP A 44 1.24 6.20 2.70
CA ASP A 44 1.92 5.32 1.76
C ASP A 44 2.06 3.92 2.36
N ALA A 45 1.07 3.07 2.07
CA ALA A 45 1.03 1.69 2.54
C ALA A 45 2.00 0.82 1.72
N ARG A 46 3.15 0.49 2.30
CA ARG A 46 4.20 -0.33 1.70
C ARG A 46 4.18 -1.75 2.23
N ARG A 47 4.73 -2.64 1.43
CA ARG A 47 4.89 -4.06 1.77
C ARG A 47 6.12 -4.60 1.09
N TYR A 48 6.77 -5.60 1.69
CA TYR A 48 7.97 -6.21 1.13
C TYR A 48 7.78 -6.57 -0.38
N PRO A 49 8.70 -6.18 -1.28
CA PRO A 49 8.41 -6.18 -2.71
C PRO A 49 8.17 -7.56 -3.32
N LEU A 50 8.87 -8.60 -2.87
CA LEU A 50 8.65 -9.98 -3.34
C LEU A 50 7.24 -10.46 -2.97
N ASP A 51 6.80 -10.21 -1.74
CA ASP A 51 5.45 -10.54 -1.28
C ASP A 51 4.38 -9.73 -2.00
N CYS A 52 4.61 -8.42 -2.19
CA CYS A 52 3.68 -7.52 -2.84
C CYS A 52 3.48 -7.90 -4.32
N CYS A 53 4.56 -7.98 -5.08
CA CYS A 53 4.51 -8.25 -6.52
C CYS A 53 3.99 -9.66 -6.80
N PHE A 54 4.42 -10.68 -6.04
CA PHE A 54 3.90 -12.03 -6.21
C PHE A 54 2.41 -12.14 -5.85
N SER A 55 1.97 -11.42 -4.82
CA SER A 55 0.54 -11.36 -4.47
C SER A 55 -0.30 -10.70 -5.56
N MET A 56 0.23 -9.67 -6.23
CA MET A 56 -0.45 -9.05 -7.36
C MET A 56 -0.46 -9.98 -8.58
N PHE A 57 0.66 -10.64 -8.90
CA PHE A 57 0.77 -11.54 -10.05
C PHE A 57 -0.26 -12.67 -10.03
N LYS A 58 -0.57 -13.22 -8.85
CA LYS A 58 -1.55 -14.30 -8.73
C LYS A 58 -3.01 -13.83 -8.60
N GLN A 59 -3.24 -12.53 -8.46
CA GLN A 59 -4.58 -11.98 -8.30
C GLN A 59 -5.14 -11.61 -9.67
N LEU A 60 -6.31 -12.14 -10.01
CA LEU A 60 -7.05 -11.66 -11.18
C LEU A 60 -7.72 -10.33 -10.83
N PHE A 61 -7.23 -9.24 -11.43
CA PHE A 61 -7.82 -7.91 -11.37
C PHE A 61 -8.78 -7.68 -12.53
N ALA A 62 -9.85 -6.94 -12.28
CA ALA A 62 -10.86 -6.64 -13.30
C ALA A 62 -10.32 -5.70 -14.41
N GLN A 63 -9.53 -4.68 -14.05
CA GLN A 63 -8.94 -3.72 -15.00
C GLN A 63 -7.80 -2.90 -14.35
N GLY A 64 -6.88 -2.38 -15.16
CA GLY A 64 -5.98 -1.27 -14.78
C GLY A 64 -4.75 -1.69 -13.98
N GLN A 65 -4.49 -3.00 -13.94
CA GLN A 65 -3.35 -3.62 -13.25
C GLN A 65 -2.62 -4.59 -14.20
N GLU A 66 -2.59 -4.30 -15.50
CA GLU A 66 -2.04 -5.20 -16.53
C GLU A 66 -0.56 -5.52 -16.30
N PHE A 67 0.19 -4.60 -15.69
CA PHE A 67 1.59 -4.78 -15.32
C PHE A 67 1.82 -5.94 -14.34
N THR A 68 0.78 -6.40 -13.63
CA THR A 68 0.93 -7.44 -12.61
C THR A 68 1.12 -8.82 -13.23
N TYR A 69 0.76 -9.04 -14.50
CA TYR A 69 0.80 -10.36 -15.14
C TYR A 69 2.13 -10.67 -15.86
N GLY A 70 3.09 -9.76 -15.81
CA GLY A 70 4.47 -9.99 -16.18
C GLY A 70 5.37 -9.80 -14.95
N LEU A 71 6.19 -10.80 -14.62
CA LEU A 71 7.02 -10.74 -13.40
C LEU A 71 8.07 -9.62 -13.49
N ALA A 72 8.66 -9.41 -14.67
CA ALA A 72 9.60 -8.31 -14.90
C ALA A 72 8.92 -6.94 -14.85
N GLU A 73 7.73 -6.84 -15.44
CA GLU A 73 6.90 -5.64 -15.46
C GLU A 73 6.43 -5.28 -14.05
N ALA A 74 6.01 -6.25 -13.26
CA ALA A 74 5.63 -6.06 -11.86
C ALA A 74 6.79 -5.51 -11.03
N GLY A 75 8.00 -6.08 -11.21
CA GLY A 75 9.21 -5.60 -10.53
C GLY A 75 9.58 -4.17 -10.94
N SER A 76 9.63 -3.90 -12.24
CA SER A 76 9.93 -2.58 -12.80
C SER A 76 8.93 -1.51 -12.36
N TYR A 77 7.64 -1.87 -12.35
CA TYR A 77 6.57 -0.99 -11.89
C TYR A 77 6.71 -0.66 -10.40
N TYR A 78 6.95 -1.67 -9.55
CA TYR A 78 7.12 -1.46 -8.11
C TYR A 78 8.36 -0.60 -7.83
N LYS A 79 9.48 -0.85 -8.50
CA LYS A 79 10.69 -0.01 -8.40
C LYS A 79 10.41 1.44 -8.78
N SER A 80 9.67 1.65 -9.86
CA SER A 80 9.27 2.99 -10.32
C SER A 80 8.37 3.69 -9.31
N TYR A 81 7.45 2.95 -8.68
CA TYR A 81 6.63 3.46 -7.58
C TYR A 81 7.49 3.90 -6.39
N VAL A 82 8.46 3.09 -5.94
CA VAL A 82 9.36 3.46 -4.84
C VAL A 82 10.14 4.73 -5.16
N ASN A 83 10.76 4.79 -6.34
CA ASN A 83 11.51 5.96 -6.79
C ASN A 83 10.64 7.24 -6.81
N LEU A 84 9.39 7.12 -7.25
CA LEU A 84 8.47 8.26 -7.29
C LEU A 84 8.05 8.69 -5.88
N MET A 85 7.80 7.75 -4.97
CA MET A 85 7.49 8.08 -3.58
C MET A 85 8.68 8.70 -2.85
N ASP A 86 9.90 8.22 -3.10
CA ASP A 86 11.12 8.83 -2.53
C ASP A 86 11.33 10.26 -3.07
N HIS A 87 10.98 10.52 -4.33
CA HIS A 87 10.92 11.89 -4.85
C HIS A 87 9.91 12.75 -4.07
N TRP A 88 8.70 12.25 -3.86
CA TRP A 88 7.67 13.00 -3.13
C TRP A 88 8.05 13.26 -1.67
N ASP A 89 8.64 12.29 -0.98
CA ASP A 89 9.15 12.48 0.38
C ASP A 89 10.19 13.62 0.44
N LYS A 90 11.03 13.74 -0.60
CA LYS A 90 12.03 14.81 -0.70
C LYS A 90 11.42 16.18 -0.97
N VAL A 91 10.42 16.29 -1.84
CA VAL A 91 9.87 17.59 -2.28
C VAL A 91 8.65 18.05 -1.48
N LEU A 92 7.99 17.15 -0.74
CA LEU A 92 6.82 17.41 0.09
C LEU A 92 7.04 16.89 1.52
N PRO A 93 8.02 17.44 2.27
CA PRO A 93 8.34 16.96 3.60
C PRO A 93 7.12 17.02 4.52
N ASN A 94 6.93 15.99 5.34
CA ASN A 94 5.83 15.84 6.30
C ASN A 94 4.41 15.75 5.69
N LYS A 95 4.27 15.56 4.37
CA LYS A 95 2.97 15.36 3.71
C LYS A 95 2.60 13.91 3.49
N ILE A 96 3.57 13.01 3.62
CA ILE A 96 3.43 11.58 3.37
C ILE A 96 3.93 10.83 4.61
N LEU A 97 3.13 9.88 5.09
CA LEU A 97 3.54 8.91 6.10
C LEU A 97 3.68 7.55 5.44
N ARG A 98 4.91 7.02 5.42
CA ARG A 98 5.18 5.65 5.01
C ARG A 98 4.83 4.69 6.13
N VAL A 99 4.02 3.69 5.83
CA VAL A 99 3.59 2.64 6.77
C VAL A 99 3.85 1.28 6.13
N ASN A 100 4.77 0.50 6.70
CA ASN A 100 5.06 -0.83 6.19
C ASN A 100 4.10 -1.84 6.81
N ASN A 101 3.61 -2.76 5.98
CA ASN A 101 2.74 -3.85 6.38
C ASN A 101 3.39 -4.73 7.45
N GLU A 102 4.69 -4.99 7.34
CA GLU A 102 5.46 -5.78 8.30
C GLU A 102 5.49 -5.10 9.68
N ASP A 103 5.61 -3.77 9.73
CA ASP A 103 5.56 -3.01 10.99
C ASP A 103 4.18 -3.10 11.65
N ILE A 104 3.08 -3.08 10.86
CA ILE A 104 1.71 -3.28 11.37
C ILE A 104 1.53 -4.69 11.93
N ILE A 105 2.12 -5.68 11.27
CA ILE A 105 2.04 -7.08 11.69
C ILE A 105 2.73 -7.30 13.04
N ASP A 106 3.87 -6.62 13.24
CA ASP A 106 4.67 -6.78 14.46
C ASP A 106 4.20 -5.87 15.61
N ASP A 107 3.63 -4.69 15.31
CA ASP A 107 3.09 -3.75 16.31
C ASP A 107 1.89 -2.94 15.74
N LEU A 108 0.69 -3.52 15.84
CA LEU A 108 -0.53 -2.88 15.35
C LEU A 108 -0.86 -1.58 16.11
N GLU A 109 -0.81 -1.61 17.45
CA GLU A 109 -1.20 -0.46 18.28
C GLU A 109 -0.26 0.73 18.08
N GLY A 110 1.05 0.49 18.02
CA GLY A 110 2.04 1.53 17.76
C GLY A 110 1.90 2.13 16.36
N GLN A 111 1.68 1.31 15.33
CA GLN A 111 1.44 1.83 13.97
C GLN A 111 0.12 2.61 13.86
N VAL A 112 -0.95 2.15 14.51
CA VAL A 112 -2.24 2.88 14.54
C VAL A 112 -2.08 4.23 15.23
N THR A 113 -1.40 4.27 16.38
CA THR A 113 -1.11 5.51 17.11
C THR A 113 -0.36 6.50 16.22
N LYS A 114 0.74 6.04 15.60
CA LYS A 114 1.55 6.85 14.66
C LYS A 114 0.73 7.37 13.47
N MET A 115 -0.16 6.57 12.90
CA MET A 115 -1.04 7.00 11.81
C MET A 115 -2.03 8.07 12.27
N LEU A 116 -2.69 7.88 13.42
CA LEU A 116 -3.67 8.83 13.94
C LEU A 116 -3.01 10.15 14.35
N GLU A 117 -1.81 10.12 14.94
CA GLU A 117 -1.02 11.32 15.22
C GLU A 117 -0.71 12.11 13.94
N PHE A 118 -0.24 11.44 12.88
CA PHE A 118 0.04 12.08 11.60
C PHE A 118 -1.21 12.69 10.95
N LEU A 119 -2.36 12.03 11.11
CA LEU A 119 -3.67 12.47 10.64
C LEU A 119 -4.33 13.52 11.54
N GLU A 120 -3.73 13.82 12.70
CA GLU A 120 -4.27 14.74 13.71
C GLU A 120 -5.66 14.29 14.19
N LEU A 121 -5.78 13.00 14.52
CA LEU A 121 -6.99 12.36 15.02
C LEU A 121 -6.74 11.75 16.41
N PRO A 122 -7.75 11.74 17.30
CA PRO A 122 -7.65 11.03 18.56
C PRO A 122 -7.54 9.52 18.33
N PHE A 123 -6.95 8.81 19.28
CA PHE A 123 -6.94 7.35 19.28
C PHE A 123 -8.37 6.79 19.38
N GLU A 124 -8.64 5.71 18.66
CA GLU A 124 -9.92 5.00 18.69
C GLU A 124 -9.67 3.48 18.67
N ASP A 125 -10.13 2.78 19.71
CA ASP A 125 -9.92 1.33 19.90
C ASP A 125 -10.41 0.49 18.71
N SER A 126 -11.45 0.96 18.01
CA SER A 126 -12.02 0.30 16.83
C SER A 126 -11.02 0.19 15.66
N CYS A 127 -9.95 0.98 15.67
CA CYS A 127 -8.84 0.86 14.72
C CYS A 127 -8.03 -0.42 14.96
N ILE A 128 -7.98 -0.92 16.19
CA ILE A 128 -7.30 -2.17 16.57
C ILE A 128 -8.20 -3.37 16.27
N THR A 129 -9.50 -3.25 16.57
CA THR A 129 -10.51 -4.28 16.29
C THR A 129 -11.19 -4.09 14.93
N PHE A 130 -10.47 -3.56 13.93
CA PHE A 130 -11.01 -3.22 12.61
C PHE A 130 -11.75 -4.36 11.91
N TYR A 131 -11.43 -5.62 12.25
CA TYR A 131 -12.02 -6.82 11.69
C TYR A 131 -13.45 -7.11 12.20
N GLU A 132 -13.89 -6.43 13.26
CA GLU A 132 -15.24 -6.54 13.83
C GLU A 132 -16.27 -5.67 13.10
N THR A 133 -15.85 -4.89 12.11
CA THR A 133 -16.74 -3.99 11.38
C THR A 133 -17.75 -4.74 10.48
N ASP A 134 -19.02 -4.36 10.59
CA ASP A 134 -20.10 -4.87 9.74
C ASP A 134 -20.15 -4.24 8.34
N ARG A 135 -19.33 -3.21 8.08
CA ARG A 135 -19.36 -2.51 6.79
C ARG A 135 -19.01 -3.44 5.63
N SER A 136 -19.59 -3.17 4.47
CA SER A 136 -19.26 -3.88 3.24
C SER A 136 -17.85 -3.53 2.78
N VAL A 137 -16.99 -4.55 2.60
CA VAL A 137 -15.63 -4.40 2.05
C VAL A 137 -15.62 -4.94 0.62
N ARG A 138 -15.55 -4.03 -0.36
CA ARG A 138 -15.65 -4.35 -1.80
C ARG A 138 -14.28 -4.35 -2.47
N THR A 139 -13.36 -5.17 -1.97
CA THR A 139 -11.98 -5.30 -2.49
C THR A 139 -11.59 -6.77 -2.64
N ALA A 140 -10.61 -7.07 -3.49
CA ALA A 140 -10.06 -8.42 -3.66
C ALA A 140 -9.51 -9.03 -2.35
N SER A 141 -9.17 -8.18 -1.36
CA SER A 141 -8.71 -8.57 -0.03
C SER A 141 -9.81 -8.66 1.03
N SER A 142 -11.10 -8.69 0.65
CA SER A 142 -12.23 -8.60 1.61
C SER A 142 -12.19 -9.66 2.70
N GLU A 143 -11.91 -10.92 2.35
CA GLU A 143 -11.82 -12.03 3.31
C GLU A 143 -10.63 -11.90 4.27
N GLN A 144 -9.55 -11.22 3.84
CA GLN A 144 -8.36 -11.01 4.65
C GLN A 144 -8.59 -9.91 5.70
N VAL A 145 -9.27 -8.83 5.32
CA VAL A 145 -9.56 -7.68 6.20
C VAL A 145 -10.56 -8.03 7.31
N ARG A 146 -11.34 -9.11 7.15
CA ARG A 146 -12.27 -9.62 8.18
C ARG A 146 -11.62 -10.53 9.23
N LYS A 147 -10.29 -10.60 9.26
CA LYS A 147 -9.54 -11.40 10.23
C LYS A 147 -8.60 -10.48 11.03
N PRO A 148 -8.27 -10.84 12.27
CA PRO A 148 -7.18 -10.21 12.99
C PRO A 148 -5.87 -10.23 12.19
N ILE A 149 -4.98 -9.29 12.50
CA ILE A 149 -3.63 -9.23 11.94
C ILE A 149 -2.94 -10.59 12.11
N ASN A 150 -2.31 -11.05 11.03
CA ASN A 150 -1.61 -12.32 10.99
C ASN A 150 -0.50 -12.34 9.93
N LYS A 151 0.39 -13.32 10.04
CA LYS A 151 1.57 -13.48 9.16
C LYS A 151 1.30 -14.31 7.90
N SER A 152 0.06 -14.72 7.62
CA SER A 152 -0.25 -15.64 6.52
C SER A 152 0.05 -15.08 5.12
N GLY A 153 0.12 -13.74 5.00
CA GLY A 153 0.50 -13.08 3.76
C GLY A 153 2.00 -13.14 3.47
N MET A 154 2.86 -13.23 4.49
CA MET A 154 4.30 -13.10 4.37
C MET A 154 4.93 -14.35 3.74
N ASP A 155 6.04 -14.15 3.03
CA ASP A 155 6.86 -15.21 2.44
C ASP A 155 6.13 -16.16 1.48
N ARG A 156 4.94 -15.81 1.00
CA ARG A 156 4.14 -16.67 0.11
C ARG A 156 4.81 -16.92 -1.24
N TRP A 157 5.80 -16.10 -1.58
CA TRP A 157 6.62 -16.22 -2.79
C TRP A 157 7.65 -17.35 -2.68
N LYS A 158 8.09 -17.76 -1.48
CA LYS A 158 9.20 -18.70 -1.27
C LYS A 158 9.02 -20.05 -1.98
N PRO A 159 7.84 -20.71 -1.94
CA PRO A 159 7.64 -21.97 -2.67
C PRO A 159 7.76 -21.85 -4.19
N TYR A 160 7.69 -20.62 -4.73
CA TYR A 160 7.73 -20.32 -6.16
C TYR A 160 9.04 -19.66 -6.57
N ALA A 161 10.00 -19.52 -5.66
CA ALA A 161 11.21 -18.72 -5.83
C ALA A 161 11.97 -19.03 -7.13
N LYS A 162 12.02 -20.31 -7.55
CA LYS A 162 12.66 -20.76 -8.81
C LYS A 162 12.12 -20.09 -10.08
N HIS A 163 10.93 -19.47 -10.02
CA HIS A 163 10.30 -18.77 -11.14
C HIS A 163 10.40 -17.24 -11.02
N LEU A 164 10.94 -16.71 -9.93
CA LEU A 164 10.87 -15.29 -9.61
C LEU A 164 12.11 -14.50 -10.02
N LYS A 165 13.06 -15.12 -10.72
CA LYS A 165 14.22 -14.41 -11.27
C LYS A 165 13.85 -13.17 -12.09
N PRO A 166 12.85 -13.21 -13.02
CA PRO A 166 12.46 -12.00 -13.76
C PRO A 166 11.92 -10.88 -12.85
N LEU A 167 11.22 -11.24 -11.76
CA LEU A 167 10.73 -10.28 -10.77
C LEU A 167 11.89 -9.64 -10.00
N LEU A 168 12.85 -10.46 -9.54
CA LEU A 168 14.05 -10.00 -8.87
C LEU A 168 14.85 -9.03 -9.74
N ASP A 169 15.04 -9.36 -11.02
CA ASP A 169 15.78 -8.53 -11.97
C ASP A 169 15.07 -7.17 -12.17
N GLY A 170 13.73 -7.15 -12.26
CA GLY A 170 12.94 -5.92 -12.38
C GLY A 170 12.97 -5.03 -11.14
N LEU A 171 12.98 -5.63 -9.94
CA LEU A 171 13.07 -4.90 -8.66
C LEU A 171 14.47 -4.31 -8.44
N GLY A 172 15.51 -4.98 -8.90
CA GLY A 172 16.90 -4.65 -8.61
C GLY A 172 17.33 -5.01 -7.19
N SER A 173 18.59 -4.71 -6.85
CA SER A 173 19.20 -5.09 -5.57
C SER A 173 18.69 -4.34 -4.35
N ASP A 174 18.32 -3.07 -4.53
CA ASP A 174 18.23 -2.13 -3.40
C ASP A 174 16.93 -2.29 -2.59
N LEU A 175 15.96 -3.04 -3.15
CA LEU A 175 14.64 -3.23 -2.57
C LEU A 175 14.45 -4.63 -1.95
N ILE A 176 15.45 -5.50 -2.06
CA ILE A 176 15.36 -6.92 -1.67
C ILE A 176 16.37 -7.22 -0.57
N LYS A 177 15.96 -8.01 0.43
CA LYS A 177 16.85 -8.45 1.49
C LYS A 177 17.97 -9.32 0.87
N PRO A 178 19.25 -9.12 1.26
CA PRO A 178 20.36 -9.89 0.69
C PRO A 178 20.14 -11.40 0.70
N ASN A 179 19.68 -11.96 1.82
CA ASN A 179 19.43 -13.40 1.95
C ASN A 179 18.33 -13.92 1.00
N ASP A 180 17.29 -13.13 0.73
CA ASP A 180 16.21 -13.54 -0.17
C ASP A 180 16.66 -13.49 -1.64
N ARG A 181 17.52 -12.51 -1.96
CA ARG A 181 18.17 -12.44 -3.27
C ARG A 181 19.08 -13.65 -3.49
N GLU A 182 19.96 -13.93 -2.55
CA GLU A 182 20.84 -15.11 -2.60
C GLU A 182 20.03 -16.39 -2.73
N PHE A 183 18.92 -16.51 -1.98
CA PHE A 183 18.04 -17.66 -2.07
C PHE A 183 17.49 -17.86 -3.50
N ILE A 184 16.96 -16.82 -4.14
CA ILE A 184 16.44 -16.90 -5.52
C ILE A 184 17.57 -17.17 -6.53
N GLU A 185 18.76 -16.60 -6.33
CA GLU A 185 19.90 -16.80 -7.24
C GLU A 185 20.54 -18.18 -7.11
N SER A 186 20.37 -18.85 -5.96
CA SER A 186 20.97 -20.17 -5.67
C SER A 186 20.18 -21.39 -6.17
N ILE A 187 18.93 -21.20 -6.60
CA ILE A 187 17.97 -22.27 -6.93
C ILE A 187 17.67 -22.40 -8.42
#